data_AF-A0A8H6GXN7-F1
#
_entry.id   AF-A0A8H6GXN7-F1
#
_cell.length_a   1.000
_cell.length_b   1.000
_cell.length_c   1.000
_cell.angle_alpha   90.00
_cell.angle_beta   90.00
_cell.angle_gamma   90.00
#
_symmetry.space_group_name_H-M   'P 1'
#
loop_
_entity.id
_entity.type
_entity.pdbx_description
1 polymer ?
#
loop_
_entity_poly.entity_id
_entity_poly.type
_entity_poly.pdbx_seq_one_letter_code
_entity_poly.pdbx_strand_id
1 'polypeptide(L)'
;MCKRRRGCHSFEDTYDYESFINSQAVAEKITGKSVCWKRTNGSDLAKVPKPEWNGATQDGYGGINVIGGFAAASLSLKSLAATHCGVWPMPVDSFQESEAQSYQPCISQILHLFNQMKGSKSFSNDFLEQKWLTAFFQSITDKYNRQDTFNNEMGFEETVAKDVLEQRAKARSDLEEINYFG
;
A
#
# COMPACT_ATOMS: atom_id res chain seq x y z
N MET A 1 25.41 13.06 -20.12
CA MET A 1 23.97 13.41 -20.08
C MET A 1 23.30 12.92 -21.35
N CYS A 2 22.54 11.82 -21.29
CA CYS A 2 21.82 11.30 -22.46
C CYS A 2 20.34 11.72 -22.35
N LYS A 3 19.94 12.80 -23.04
CA LYS A 3 18.53 13.16 -23.20
C LYS A 3 17.91 12.20 -24.23
N ARG A 4 17.37 11.06 -23.77
CA ARG A 4 16.46 10.24 -24.59
C ARG A 4 15.17 11.03 -24.81
N ARG A 5 14.94 11.52 -26.03
CA ARG A 5 13.60 11.92 -26.48
C ARG A 5 12.72 10.67 -26.39
N ARG A 6 11.76 10.64 -25.46
CA ARG A 6 10.75 9.58 -25.41
C ARG A 6 9.76 9.85 -26.55
N GLY A 7 9.93 9.12 -27.65
CA GLY A 7 9.01 9.15 -28.78
C GLY A 7 7.68 8.49 -28.43
N CYS A 8 6.59 8.98 -29.04
CA CYS A 8 5.29 8.32 -28.99
C CYS A 8 5.40 7.00 -29.76
N HIS A 9 4.95 5.90 -29.18
CA HIS A 9 4.99 4.59 -29.81
C HIS A 9 3.71 4.36 -30.62
N SER A 10 3.85 3.84 -31.84
CA SER A 10 2.75 3.39 -32.70
C SER A 10 2.53 1.88 -32.51
N PHE A 11 1.27 1.44 -32.43
CA PHE A 11 0.90 0.04 -32.20
C PHE A 11 0.17 -0.56 -33.42
N GLU A 12 0.38 -1.85 -33.70
CA GLU A 12 -0.26 -2.60 -34.78
C GLU A 12 -1.55 -3.28 -34.31
N ASP A 13 -2.64 -3.05 -35.03
CA ASP A 13 -4.01 -3.48 -34.71
C ASP A 13 -4.20 -4.99 -34.92
N THR A 14 -4.18 -5.81 -33.86
CA THR A 14 -4.71 -7.20 -33.94
C THR A 14 -5.38 -7.80 -32.69
N TYR A 15 -5.49 -7.10 -31.55
CA TYR A 15 -6.17 -7.67 -30.37
C TYR A 15 -7.06 -6.67 -29.63
N ASP A 16 -8.15 -7.20 -29.07
CA ASP A 16 -9.26 -6.55 -28.33
C ASP A 16 -9.00 -5.08 -27.93
N TYR A 17 -9.39 -4.21 -28.87
CA TYR A 17 -9.10 -2.77 -28.83
C TYR A 17 -9.78 -2.08 -27.64
N GLU A 18 -10.95 -2.55 -27.19
CA GLU A 18 -11.68 -1.95 -26.06
C GLU A 18 -11.01 -2.27 -24.72
N SER A 19 -10.58 -3.52 -24.54
CA SER A 19 -9.84 -3.95 -23.35
C SER A 19 -8.53 -3.16 -23.20
N PHE A 20 -7.80 -2.99 -24.31
CA PHE A 20 -6.56 -2.23 -24.31
C PHE A 20 -6.77 -0.74 -24.04
N ILE A 21 -7.75 -0.10 -24.69
CA ILE A 21 -8.07 1.31 -24.47
C ILE A 21 -8.50 1.57 -23.00
N ASN A 22 -9.27 0.66 -22.40
CA ASN A 22 -9.64 0.77 -20.99
C ASN A 22 -8.44 0.62 -20.05
N SER A 23 -7.50 -0.28 -20.38
CA SER A 23 -6.25 -0.44 -19.61
C SER A 23 -5.38 0.82 -19.64
N GLN A 24 -5.39 1.58 -20.75
CA GLN A 24 -4.66 2.85 -20.87
C GLN A 24 -5.24 3.92 -19.95
N ALA A 25 -6.57 4.09 -19.93
CA ALA A 25 -7.21 5.05 -19.03
C ALA A 25 -6.91 4.74 -17.56
N VAL A 26 -6.82 3.45 -17.21
CA VAL A 26 -6.41 3.01 -15.88
C VAL A 26 -4.93 3.31 -15.62
N ALA A 27 -4.04 3.01 -16.57
CA ALA A 27 -2.61 3.29 -16.43
C ALA A 27 -2.31 4.79 -16.31
N GLU A 28 -2.96 5.66 -17.10
CA GLU A 28 -2.85 7.11 -16.99
C GLU A 28 -3.38 7.62 -15.64
N LYS A 29 -4.48 7.06 -15.13
CA LYS A 29 -5.02 7.38 -13.80
C LYS A 29 -4.07 6.98 -12.67
N ILE A 30 -3.47 5.80 -12.74
CA ILE A 30 -2.54 5.29 -11.71
C ILE A 30 -1.22 6.05 -11.75
N THR A 31 -0.71 6.36 -12.94
CA THR A 31 0.62 6.95 -13.10
C THR A 31 0.63 8.48 -13.12
N GLY A 32 -0.53 9.12 -13.32
CA GLY A 32 -0.65 10.58 -13.50
C GLY A 32 0.05 11.11 -14.76
N LYS A 33 0.48 10.23 -15.66
CA LYS A 33 1.21 10.58 -16.89
C LYS A 33 0.33 10.25 -18.08
N SER A 34 0.03 11.26 -18.90
CA SER A 34 -0.61 11.03 -20.20
C SER A 34 0.34 10.22 -21.07
N VAL A 35 -0.12 9.07 -21.56
CA VAL A 35 0.66 8.27 -22.50
C VAL A 35 0.16 8.63 -23.89
N CYS A 36 0.98 9.38 -24.64
CA CYS A 36 0.65 9.95 -25.94
C CYS A 36 0.63 8.88 -27.06
N TRP A 37 -0.22 7.87 -26.94
CA TRP A 37 -0.40 6.85 -27.96
C TRP A 37 -1.20 7.41 -29.13
N LYS A 38 -0.73 7.13 -30.34
CA LYS A 38 -1.40 7.50 -31.59
C LYS A 38 -1.70 6.25 -32.39
N ARG A 39 -2.79 6.29 -33.14
CA ARG A 39 -3.04 5.32 -34.21
C ARG A 39 -1.91 5.41 -35.24
N THR A 40 -1.70 4.35 -36.01
CA THR A 40 -0.72 4.30 -37.13
C THR A 40 -0.92 5.44 -38.13
N ASN A 41 -2.16 5.91 -38.31
CA ASN A 41 -2.50 7.06 -39.14
C ASN A 41 -2.24 8.44 -38.47
N GLY A 42 -1.64 8.47 -37.28
CA GLY A 42 -1.30 9.70 -36.54
C GLY A 42 -2.46 10.37 -35.80
N SER A 43 -3.68 9.84 -35.91
CA SER A 43 -4.84 10.32 -35.16
C SER A 43 -4.83 9.85 -33.71
N ASP A 44 -5.44 10.64 -32.83
CA ASP A 44 -5.56 10.32 -31.41
C ASP A 44 -6.50 9.11 -31.22
N LEU A 45 -6.19 8.27 -30.22
CA LEU A 45 -7.12 7.21 -29.82
C LEU A 45 -8.40 7.83 -29.24
N ALA A 46 -9.52 7.12 -29.40
CA ALA A 46 -10.80 7.54 -28.85
C ALA A 46 -10.65 7.72 -27.34
N LYS A 47 -10.96 8.92 -26.83
CA LYS A 47 -10.98 9.17 -25.40
C LYS A 47 -12.14 8.37 -24.81
N VAL A 48 -11.84 7.39 -23.95
CA VAL A 48 -12.86 6.73 -23.13
C VAL A 48 -13.61 7.83 -22.38
N PRO A 49 -14.97 7.85 -22.42
CA PRO A 49 -15.74 8.75 -21.59
C PRO A 49 -15.25 8.59 -20.16
N LYS A 50 -14.64 9.63 -19.60
CA LYS A 50 -14.20 9.60 -18.21
C LYS A 50 -15.50 9.56 -17.40
N PRO A 51 -15.80 8.48 -16.64
CA PRO A 51 -16.88 8.58 -15.66
C PRO A 51 -16.50 9.75 -14.76
N GLU A 52 -17.32 10.81 -14.77
CA GLU A 52 -17.13 11.95 -13.89
C GLU A 52 -17.34 11.43 -12.47
N TRP A 53 -16.24 11.33 -11.74
CA TRP A 53 -16.29 11.02 -10.35
C TRP A 53 -16.81 12.28 -9.66
N ASN A 54 -18.10 12.30 -9.34
CA ASN A 54 -18.75 13.35 -8.55
C ASN A 54 -18.29 13.23 -7.09
N GLY A 55 -16.99 13.50 -6.86
CA GLY A 55 -16.41 13.57 -5.54
C GLY A 55 -16.87 14.82 -4.83
N ALA A 56 -17.34 14.69 -3.60
CA ALA A 56 -17.57 15.84 -2.72
C ALA A 56 -16.26 16.41 -2.14
N THR A 57 -15.11 15.82 -2.48
CA THR A 57 -13.78 16.28 -2.03
C THR A 57 -13.39 17.59 -2.69
N GLN A 58 -12.79 18.46 -1.90
CA GLN A 58 -12.26 19.75 -2.35
C GLN A 58 -11.11 19.57 -3.36
N ASP A 59 -10.91 20.58 -4.21
CA ASP A 59 -9.79 20.61 -5.15
C ASP A 59 -8.44 20.45 -4.42
N GLY A 60 -7.60 19.55 -4.94
CA GLY A 60 -6.32 19.17 -4.32
C GLY A 60 -6.40 17.99 -3.34
N TYR A 61 -7.61 17.57 -2.97
CA TYR A 61 -7.86 16.32 -2.26
C TYR A 61 -8.37 15.26 -3.23
N GLY A 62 -7.86 14.04 -3.10
CA GLY A 62 -8.25 12.93 -3.96
C GLY A 62 -7.96 11.58 -3.31
N GLY A 63 -8.56 10.54 -3.87
CA GLY A 63 -8.35 9.17 -3.47
C GLY A 63 -8.72 8.24 -4.61
N ILE A 64 -8.08 7.07 -4.65
CA ILE A 64 -8.46 6.01 -5.58
C ILE A 64 -9.53 5.16 -4.88
N ASN A 65 -10.75 5.15 -5.42
CA ASN A 65 -11.78 4.23 -4.98
C ASN A 65 -11.75 2.97 -5.86
N VAL A 66 -11.52 1.81 -5.25
CA VAL A 66 -11.52 0.51 -5.94
C VAL A 66 -12.79 -0.24 -5.56
N ILE A 67 -13.67 -0.45 -6.54
CA ILE A 67 -14.90 -1.23 -6.38
C ILE A 67 -14.58 -2.70 -6.65
N GLY A 68 -15.03 -3.60 -5.76
CA GLY A 68 -14.80 -5.04 -5.88
C GLY A 68 -13.55 -5.56 -5.15
N GLY A 69 -13.04 -4.82 -4.16
CA GLY A 69 -12.02 -5.34 -3.24
C GLY A 69 -12.63 -6.34 -2.25
N PHE A 70 -11.95 -7.46 -2.04
CA PHE A 70 -12.34 -8.49 -1.07
C PHE A 70 -11.25 -8.67 -0.01
N ALA A 71 -11.65 -8.97 1.23
CA ALA A 71 -10.72 -9.37 2.27
C ALA A 71 -10.05 -10.69 1.89
N ALA A 72 -8.75 -10.80 2.13
CA ALA A 72 -7.98 -11.99 1.76
C ALA A 72 -8.24 -13.21 2.67
N ALA A 73 -8.78 -12.98 3.87
CA ALA A 73 -9.15 -14.02 4.81
C ALA A 73 -10.33 -13.58 5.70
N SER A 74 -11.01 -14.55 6.31
CA SER A 74 -12.10 -14.31 7.26
C SER A 74 -11.65 -13.71 8.59
N LEU A 75 -10.37 -13.86 8.94
CA LEU A 75 -9.76 -13.24 10.12
C LEU A 75 -8.95 -12.00 9.71
N SER A 76 -9.15 -10.87 10.38
CA SER A 76 -8.45 -9.60 10.10
C SER A 76 -6.93 -9.75 10.11
N LEU A 77 -6.39 -10.48 11.10
CA LEU A 77 -4.94 -10.73 11.22
C LEU A 77 -4.37 -11.49 10.03
N LYS A 78 -5.10 -12.47 9.49
CA LYS A 78 -4.71 -13.20 8.27
C LYS A 78 -4.72 -12.30 7.05
N SER A 79 -5.64 -11.33 6.98
CA SER A 79 -5.69 -10.38 5.87
C SER A 79 -4.51 -9.41 5.85
N LEU A 80 -3.87 -9.13 7.00
CA LEU A 80 -2.66 -8.30 7.05
C LEU A 80 -1.51 -8.90 6.24
N ALA A 81 -1.38 -10.23 6.27
CA ALA A 81 -0.36 -10.96 5.52
C ALA A 81 -0.45 -10.66 4.02
N ALA A 82 -1.62 -10.85 3.41
CA ALA A 82 -1.85 -10.54 2.00
C ALA A 82 -1.65 -9.05 1.70
N THR A 83 -2.08 -8.17 2.60
CA THR A 83 -2.03 -6.72 2.38
C THR A 83 -0.59 -6.19 2.42
N HIS A 84 0.23 -6.68 3.35
CA HIS A 84 1.59 -6.20 3.55
C HIS A 84 2.63 -6.98 2.78
N CYS A 85 2.39 -8.26 2.48
CA CYS A 85 3.36 -9.16 1.87
C CYS A 85 2.94 -9.64 0.48
N GLY A 86 1.78 -9.20 -0.03
CA GLY A 86 1.23 -9.53 -1.36
C GLY A 86 0.56 -10.89 -1.44
N VAL A 87 1.03 -11.84 -0.63
CA VAL A 87 0.45 -13.16 -0.36
C VAL A 87 0.53 -13.38 1.16
N TRP A 88 0.04 -14.53 1.66
CA TRP A 88 0.28 -15.08 3.02
C TRP A 88 -0.89 -15.34 3.99
N PRO A 89 -2.14 -15.56 3.54
CA PRO A 89 -3.13 -16.28 4.35
C PRO A 89 -3.16 -17.77 3.96
N MET A 90 -3.06 -18.67 4.93
CA MET A 90 -3.15 -20.12 4.75
C MET A 90 -4.58 -20.62 5.03
N PRO A 91 -5.10 -21.60 4.26
CA PRO A 91 -6.42 -22.20 4.48
C PRO A 91 -6.36 -23.23 5.63
N VAL A 92 -5.79 -22.83 6.75
CA VAL A 92 -5.64 -23.63 7.96
C VAL A 92 -6.41 -22.98 9.09
N ASP A 93 -6.95 -23.79 9.98
CA ASP A 93 -7.54 -23.31 11.22
C ASP A 93 -6.46 -22.71 12.11
N SER A 94 -6.85 -21.72 12.92
CA SER A 94 -5.92 -20.94 13.76
C SER A 94 -4.93 -20.09 12.94
N PHE A 95 -4.13 -19.29 13.64
CA PHE A 95 -3.19 -18.34 13.04
C PHE A 95 -1.78 -18.94 12.92
N GLN A 96 -1.64 -19.98 12.09
CA GLN A 96 -0.35 -20.64 11.84
C GLN A 96 0.61 -19.77 11.00
N GLU A 97 0.09 -18.75 10.33
CA GLU A 97 0.88 -17.75 9.60
C GLU A 97 1.91 -17.05 10.50
N SER A 98 1.64 -16.94 11.81
CA SER A 98 2.57 -16.42 12.82
C SER A 98 3.81 -17.29 13.06
N GLU A 99 3.76 -18.58 12.69
CA GLU A 99 4.85 -19.54 12.88
C GLU A 99 5.55 -19.91 11.56
N ALA A 100 5.07 -19.35 10.44
CA ALA A 100 5.57 -19.63 9.11
C ALA A 100 6.24 -18.39 8.52
N GLN A 101 7.41 -18.59 7.89
CA GLN A 101 8.11 -17.49 7.23
C GLN A 101 7.52 -17.22 5.85
N SER A 102 7.10 -15.96 5.62
CA SER A 102 6.65 -15.54 4.30
C SER A 102 7.76 -15.72 3.26
N TYR A 103 7.44 -16.39 2.15
CA TYR A 103 8.35 -16.51 1.02
C TYR A 103 8.63 -15.16 0.36
N GLN A 104 7.67 -14.24 0.38
CA GLN A 104 7.80 -12.90 -0.20
C GLN A 104 8.10 -11.88 0.90
N PRO A 105 9.00 -10.91 0.65
CA PRO A 105 9.27 -9.86 1.63
C PRO A 105 8.04 -8.95 1.77
N CYS A 106 7.74 -8.58 3.01
CA CYS A 106 6.67 -7.63 3.30
C CYS A 106 7.12 -6.20 3.01
N ILE A 107 6.17 -5.29 2.77
CA ILE A 107 6.43 -3.90 2.40
C ILE A 107 7.34 -3.19 3.41
N SER A 108 7.18 -3.47 4.70
CA SER A 108 8.03 -3.00 5.79
C SER A 108 9.50 -3.41 5.60
N GLN A 109 9.76 -4.67 5.28
CA GLN A 109 11.12 -5.16 5.01
C GLN A 109 11.72 -4.52 3.75
N ILE A 110 10.90 -4.30 2.71
CA ILE A 110 11.33 -3.62 1.47
C ILE A 110 11.69 -2.16 1.76
N LEU A 111 10.87 -1.45 2.54
CA LEU A 111 11.14 -0.07 2.94
C LEU A 111 12.39 0.03 3.82
N HIS A 112 12.61 -0.95 4.70
CA HIS A 112 13.83 -1.05 5.48
C HIS A 112 15.07 -1.25 4.59
N LEU A 113 14.99 -2.12 3.57
CA LEU A 113 16.06 -2.28 2.58
C LEU A 113 16.32 -0.95 1.85
N PHE A 114 15.28 -0.21 1.48
CA PHE A 114 15.45 1.09 0.82
C PHE A 114 16.14 2.12 1.73
N ASN A 115 15.94 2.05 3.05
CA ASN A 115 16.65 2.90 4.00
C ASN A 115 18.17 2.68 3.97
N GLN A 116 18.63 1.46 3.67
CA GLN A 116 20.06 1.15 3.55
C GLN A 116 20.70 1.88 2.35
N MET A 117 19.92 2.13 1.30
CA MET A 117 20.37 2.87 0.12
C MET A 117 20.37 4.39 0.29
N LYS A 118 19.65 4.94 1.28
CA LYS A 118 19.56 6.39 1.52
C LYS A 118 20.81 6.99 2.20
N GLY A 119 21.80 6.17 2.56
CA GLY A 119 23.05 6.61 3.20
C GLY A 119 22.84 7.19 4.61
N SER A 120 23.86 7.89 5.12
CA SER A 120 23.90 8.45 6.48
C SER A 120 23.27 9.85 6.62
N LYS A 121 22.56 10.35 5.59
CA LYS A 121 21.82 11.62 5.67
C LYS A 121 20.59 11.45 6.56
N SER A 122 20.79 11.57 7.86
CA SER A 122 19.74 11.36 8.87
C SER A 122 18.73 12.51 8.97
N PHE A 123 19.02 13.68 8.39
CA PHE A 123 18.22 14.88 8.55
C PHE A 123 18.17 15.69 7.25
N SER A 124 17.22 15.36 6.39
CA SER A 124 16.84 16.17 5.24
C SER A 124 15.44 16.73 5.42
N ASN A 125 15.24 17.98 5.01
CA ASN A 125 13.91 18.58 4.90
C ASN A 125 13.14 18.07 3.68
N ASP A 126 13.82 17.38 2.75
CA ASP A 126 13.17 16.70 1.64
C ASP A 126 12.68 15.32 2.10
N PHE A 127 11.36 15.13 2.10
CA PHE A 127 10.72 13.87 2.47
C PHE A 127 11.19 12.68 1.60
N LEU A 128 11.62 12.93 0.36
CA LEU A 128 12.15 11.88 -0.52
C LEU A 128 13.50 11.33 -0.02
N GLU A 129 14.27 12.12 0.72
CA GLU A 129 15.55 11.71 1.32
C GLU A 129 15.38 11.08 2.72
N GLN A 130 14.23 11.24 3.37
CA GLN A 130 13.98 10.69 4.72
C GLN A 130 13.88 9.17 4.71
N LYS A 131 14.37 8.53 5.78
CA LYS A 131 14.19 7.10 5.99
C LYS A 131 12.74 6.79 6.35
N TRP A 132 12.24 5.67 5.85
CA TRP A 132 10.94 5.13 6.19
C TRP A 132 10.98 4.51 7.59
N LEU A 133 10.04 4.89 8.45
CA LEU A 133 9.76 4.16 9.69
C LEU A 133 8.46 3.39 9.46
N THR A 134 8.50 2.09 9.68
CA THR A 134 7.28 1.27 9.60
C THR A 134 6.79 0.95 10.99
N ALA A 135 5.49 1.19 11.23
CA ALA A 135 4.90 1.07 12.53
C ALA A 135 3.50 0.48 12.44
N PHE A 136 3.18 -0.44 13.35
CA PHE A 136 1.86 -1.03 13.50
C PHE A 136 1.15 -0.42 14.71
N PHE A 137 -0.09 0.01 14.54
CA PHE A 137 -0.87 0.64 15.60
C PHE A 137 -2.20 -0.08 15.77
N GLN A 138 -2.53 -0.41 17.01
CA GLN A 138 -3.86 -0.85 17.40
C GLN A 138 -4.18 -0.47 18.84
N SER A 139 -5.46 -0.28 19.15
CA SER A 139 -5.90 0.08 20.50
C SER A 139 -6.03 -1.12 21.45
N ILE A 140 -5.95 -2.34 20.93
CA ILE A 140 -6.12 -3.59 21.68
C ILE A 140 -4.77 -4.32 21.86
N THR A 141 -4.77 -5.44 22.58
CA THR A 141 -3.57 -6.28 22.73
C THR A 141 -3.16 -6.92 21.40
N ASP A 142 -1.85 -7.00 21.14
CA ASP A 142 -1.25 -7.79 20.06
C ASP A 142 -0.89 -9.22 20.48
N LYS A 143 -1.18 -9.61 21.73
CA LYS A 143 -0.89 -10.96 22.23
C LYS A 143 -1.92 -11.99 21.79
N TYR A 144 -3.08 -11.54 21.32
CA TYR A 144 -4.11 -12.45 20.82
C TYR A 144 -3.60 -13.22 19.60
N ASN A 145 -3.74 -14.56 19.65
CA ASN A 145 -3.32 -15.48 18.59
C ASN A 145 -1.88 -15.28 18.09
N ARG A 146 -0.95 -14.76 18.91
CA ARG A 146 0.46 -14.52 18.51
C ARG A 146 0.62 -13.46 17.41
N GLN A 147 -0.27 -12.46 17.39
CA GLN A 147 -0.17 -11.33 16.46
C GLN A 147 1.15 -10.56 16.63
N ASP A 148 1.67 -10.44 17.85
CA ASP A 148 2.96 -9.82 18.14
C ASP A 148 4.11 -10.48 17.38
N THR A 149 4.15 -11.81 17.38
CA THR A 149 5.13 -12.61 16.63
C THR A 149 4.94 -12.36 15.14
N PHE A 150 3.71 -12.36 14.66
CA PHE A 150 3.39 -12.13 13.26
C PHE A 150 3.75 -10.71 12.78
N ASN A 151 3.50 -9.68 13.59
CA ASN A 151 3.89 -8.31 13.30
C ASN A 151 5.41 -8.17 13.18
N ASN A 152 6.15 -8.86 14.06
CA ASN A 152 7.61 -8.93 13.99
C ASN A 152 8.10 -9.64 12.72
N GLU A 153 7.50 -10.78 12.34
CA GLU A 153 7.85 -11.49 11.10
C GLU A 153 7.55 -10.65 9.84
N MET A 154 6.50 -9.84 9.85
CA MET A 154 6.26 -8.85 8.79
C MET A 154 7.30 -7.74 8.77
N GLY A 155 8.10 -7.56 9.82
CA GLY A 155 9.21 -6.60 9.88
C GLY A 155 8.80 -5.17 10.22
N PHE A 156 7.66 -4.97 10.92
CA PHE A 156 7.34 -3.67 11.48
C PHE A 156 8.39 -3.28 12.53
N GLU A 157 8.96 -2.07 12.42
CA GLU A 157 10.00 -1.59 13.34
C GLU A 157 9.42 -1.20 14.70
N GLU A 158 8.21 -0.64 14.70
CA GLU A 158 7.51 -0.22 15.91
C GLU A 158 6.12 -0.88 15.97
N THR A 159 5.71 -1.31 17.16
CA THR A 159 4.33 -1.76 17.40
C THR A 159 3.78 -1.04 18.63
N VAL A 160 2.67 -0.34 18.44
CA VAL A 160 1.93 0.36 19.50
C VAL A 160 0.58 -0.33 19.68
N ALA A 161 0.55 -1.22 20.66
CA ALA A 161 -0.63 -1.95 21.11
C ALA A 161 -1.00 -1.55 22.56
N LYS A 162 -2.07 -2.15 23.11
CA LYS A 162 -2.58 -1.88 24.47
C LYS A 162 -1.46 -1.78 25.53
N ASP A 163 -0.56 -2.77 25.58
CA ASP A 163 0.50 -2.81 26.59
C ASP A 163 1.43 -1.58 26.55
N VAL A 164 1.80 -1.13 25.34
CA VAL A 164 2.61 0.08 25.13
C VAL A 164 1.84 1.33 25.51
N LEU A 165 0.55 1.39 25.16
CA LEU A 165 -0.33 2.50 25.49
C LEU A 165 -0.52 2.62 27.01
N GLU A 166 -0.77 1.51 27.72
CA GLU A 166 -0.89 1.46 29.17
C GLU A 166 0.40 1.88 29.88
N GLN A 167 1.56 1.39 29.41
CA GLN A 167 2.84 1.79 29.97
C GLN A 167 3.07 3.30 29.85
N ARG A 168 2.69 3.91 28.73
CA ARG A 168 2.78 5.36 28.52
C ARG A 168 1.72 6.14 29.30
N ALA A 169 0.51 5.59 29.42
CA ALA A 169 -0.58 6.19 30.18
C ALA A 169 -0.28 6.22 31.69
N LYS A 170 0.46 5.25 32.24
CA LYS A 170 0.92 5.30 33.64
C LYS A 170 1.76 6.55 33.96
N ALA A 171 2.40 7.17 32.97
CA ALA A 171 3.09 8.46 33.14
C ALA A 171 2.13 9.68 33.18
N ARG A 172 0.84 9.46 32.94
CA ARG A 172 -0.24 10.47 32.87
C ARG A 172 -1.46 9.97 33.65
N SER A 173 -1.46 10.21 34.95
CA SER A 173 -2.41 9.66 35.93
C SER A 173 -3.86 10.14 35.81
N ASP A 174 -4.16 11.06 34.89
CA ASP A 174 -5.46 11.71 34.72
C ASP A 174 -6.27 11.19 33.52
N LEU A 175 -5.75 10.22 32.76
CA LEU A 175 -6.42 9.69 31.59
C LEU A 175 -7.40 8.56 31.96
N GLU A 176 -8.64 8.68 31.49
CA GLU A 176 -9.67 7.64 31.60
C GLU A 176 -9.40 6.50 30.60
N GLU A 177 -9.58 5.25 31.04
CA GLU A 177 -9.54 4.09 30.13
C GLU A 177 -10.84 4.07 29.31
N ILE A 178 -10.73 4.42 28.04
CA ILE A 178 -11.85 4.36 27.09
C ILE A 178 -11.68 3.10 26.24
N ASN A 179 -12.52 2.11 26.49
CA ASN A 179 -12.47 0.86 25.75
C ASN A 179 -13.21 0.99 24.40
N TYR A 180 -12.52 1.53 23.38
CA TYR A 180 -13.16 1.81 22.08
C TYR A 180 -13.40 0.53 21.26
N PHE A 181 -12.65 -0.57 21.47
CA PHE A 181 -12.80 -1.83 20.70
C PHE A 181 -12.41 -3.15 21.42
N GLY A 182 -11.99 -3.16 22.70
CA GLY A 182 -11.59 -4.39 23.44
C GLY A 182 -10.65 -4.19 24.62
#